data_AF-A0AAP0GI71-F1
#
_entry.id   AF-A0AAP0GI71-F1
#
_cell.length_a   1.000
_cell.length_b   1.000
_cell.length_c   1.000
_cell.angle_alpha   90.00
_cell.angle_beta   90.00
_cell.angle_gamma   90.00
#
_symmetry.space_group_name_H-M   'P 1'
#
loop_
_entity.id
_entity.type
_entity.pdbx_description
1 polymer ?
#
loop_
_entity_poly.entity_id
_entity_poly.type
_entity_poly.pdbx_seq_one_letter_code
_entity_poly.pdbx_strand_id
1 'polypeptide(L)'
;MDIDLSPKLAKKLYGGDGGSYHAWCPNELPMLKQGNIGAGKLFQAKNGLALPRYSDSAKVAYVLHGIDFDCAVFGLFCRFLRVF
;
A
#
# COMPACT_ATOMS: atom_id res chain seq x y z
N MET A 1 5.91 -21.49 -16.30
CA MET A 1 4.81 -21.15 -15.37
C MET A 1 4.25 -19.83 -15.85
N ASP A 2 3.01 -19.83 -16.31
CA ASP A 2 2.35 -18.61 -16.80
C ASP A 2 1.89 -17.81 -15.59
N ILE A 3 2.57 -16.70 -15.31
CA ILE A 3 2.17 -15.76 -14.25
C ILE A 3 1.39 -14.66 -14.94
N ASP A 4 0.13 -14.52 -14.59
CA ASP A 4 -0.69 -13.42 -15.06
C ASP A 4 -0.13 -12.08 -14.52
N LEU A 5 0.55 -11.35 -15.41
CA LEU A 5 1.11 -10.02 -15.16
C LEU A 5 0.15 -8.90 -15.56
N SER A 6 -1.14 -9.21 -15.79
CA SER A 6 -2.12 -8.17 -16.09
C SER A 6 -2.19 -7.13 -14.96
N PRO A 7 -2.43 -5.85 -15.29
CA PRO A 7 -2.55 -4.80 -14.28
C PRO A 7 -3.73 -5.11 -13.35
N LYS A 8 -3.50 -5.00 -12.03
CA LYS A 8 -4.51 -5.29 -11.00
C LYS A 8 -4.82 -4.05 -10.18
N LEU A 9 -6.09 -3.84 -9.89
CA LEU A 9 -6.55 -2.75 -9.04
C LEU A 9 -6.29 -3.06 -7.57
N ALA A 10 -5.98 -2.02 -6.79
CA ALA A 10 -5.79 -2.14 -5.36
C ALA A 10 -7.13 -2.37 -4.65
N LYS A 11 -7.16 -3.27 -3.67
CA LYS A 11 -8.33 -3.49 -2.83
C LYS A 11 -8.33 -2.48 -1.68
N LYS A 12 -9.44 -1.77 -1.49
CA LYS A 12 -9.61 -0.90 -0.31
C LYS A 12 -9.73 -1.78 0.94
N LEU A 13 -8.78 -1.67 1.87
CA LEU A 13 -8.81 -2.40 3.14
C LEU A 13 -9.45 -1.56 4.24
N TYR A 14 -9.06 -0.29 4.31
CA TYR A 14 -9.55 0.64 5.31
C TYR A 14 -9.93 1.97 4.65
N GLY A 15 -10.93 2.65 5.19
CA GLY A 15 -11.20 4.03 4.82
C GLY A 15 -12.19 4.68 5.76
N GLY A 16 -11.97 5.97 6.00
CA GLY A 16 -12.82 6.85 6.77
C GLY A 16 -12.60 8.29 6.31
N ASP A 17 -13.08 9.25 7.10
CA ASP A 17 -13.05 10.67 6.73
C ASP A 17 -11.63 11.23 6.57
N GLY A 18 -10.65 10.69 7.29
CA GLY A 18 -9.24 11.09 7.20
C GLY A 18 -8.46 10.49 6.04
N GLY A 19 -9.04 9.57 5.27
CA GLY A 19 -8.34 8.92 4.16
C GLY A 19 -8.69 7.44 3.96
N SER A 20 -8.01 6.80 3.02
CA SER A 20 -8.17 5.37 2.71
C SER A 20 -6.84 4.66 2.52
N TYR A 21 -6.79 3.40 2.95
CA TYR A 21 -5.67 2.50 2.70
C TYR A 21 -6.12 1.41 1.74
N HIS A 22 -5.46 1.34 0.61
CA HIS A 22 -5.62 0.29 -0.39
C HIS A 22 -4.40 -0.60 -0.38
N ALA A 23 -4.57 -1.90 -0.59
CA ALA A 23 -3.45 -2.84 -0.65
C ALA A 23 -3.60 -3.82 -1.79
N TRP A 24 -2.45 -4.31 -2.25
CA TRP A 24 -2.33 -5.45 -3.12
C TRP A 24 -1.80 -6.63 -2.31
N CYS A 25 -2.65 -7.64 -2.12
CA CYS A 25 -2.33 -8.82 -1.34
C CYS A 25 -1.56 -9.83 -2.20
N PRO A 26 -0.36 -10.28 -1.82
CA PRO A 26 0.36 -11.32 -2.56
C PRO A 26 -0.34 -12.69 -2.51
N ASN A 27 -1.26 -12.90 -1.58
CA ASN A 27 -2.09 -14.12 -1.58
C ASN A 27 -3.08 -14.15 -2.76
N GLU A 28 -3.53 -12.98 -3.22
CA GLU A 28 -4.43 -12.85 -4.37
C GLU A 28 -3.66 -12.66 -5.69
N LEU A 29 -2.39 -12.21 -5.61
CA LEU A 29 -1.58 -11.80 -6.75
C LEU A 29 -0.27 -12.61 -6.84
N PRO A 30 -0.21 -13.64 -7.69
CA PRO A 30 0.95 -14.52 -7.83
C PRO A 30 2.26 -13.77 -8.16
N MET A 31 2.17 -12.69 -8.93
CA MET A 31 3.32 -11.83 -9.27
C MET A 31 3.99 -11.20 -8.04
N LEU A 32 3.19 -10.78 -7.06
CA LEU A 32 3.70 -10.18 -5.82
C LEU A 32 4.24 -11.25 -4.87
N LYS A 33 3.61 -12.43 -4.87
CA LYS A 33 4.09 -13.60 -4.12
C LYS A 33 5.47 -14.05 -4.58
N GLN A 34 5.72 -14.05 -5.88
CA GLN A 34 7.01 -14.43 -6.45
C GLN A 34 8.11 -13.43 -6.09
N GLY A 35 7.80 -12.13 -6.08
CA GLY A 35 8.72 -11.09 -5.61
C GLY A 35 8.86 -11.02 -4.08
N ASN A 36 8.03 -11.75 -3.31
CA ASN A 36 7.89 -11.63 -1.86
C ASN A 36 7.68 -10.17 -1.41
N ILE A 37 6.94 -9.41 -2.20
CA ILE A 37 6.63 -7.99 -1.98
C ILE A 37 5.15 -7.80 -1.73
N GLY A 38 4.82 -6.78 -0.94
CA GLY A 38 3.48 -6.23 -0.83
C GLY A 38 3.44 -4.84 -1.44
N ALA A 39 2.26 -4.38 -1.83
CA ALA A 39 2.08 -2.98 -2.21
C ALA A 39 0.88 -2.41 -1.48
N GLY A 40 0.99 -1.13 -1.13
CA GLY A 40 -0.07 -0.37 -0.49
C GLY A 40 -0.16 1.03 -1.10
N LYS A 41 -1.37 1.57 -1.16
CA LYS A 41 -1.61 2.97 -1.51
C LYS A 41 -2.36 3.61 -0.37
N LEU A 42 -1.74 4.60 0.24
CA LEU A 42 -2.31 5.41 1.29
C LEU A 42 -2.81 6.72 0.68
N PHE A 43 -4.11 6.93 0.73
CA PHE A 43 -4.73 8.19 0.40
C PHE A 43 -5.05 8.92 1.70
N GLN A 44 -4.53 10.12 1.88
CA GLN A 44 -4.95 11.00 2.98
C GLN A 44 -5.87 12.08 2.42
N ALA A 45 -7.00 12.27 3.09
CA ALA A 45 -7.88 13.40 2.80
C ALA A 45 -7.29 14.68 3.39
N LYS A 46 -7.80 15.85 2.98
CA LYS A 46 -7.41 17.15 3.54
C LYS A 46 -7.58 17.15 5.06
N ASN A 47 -6.54 17.55 5.79
CA ASN A 47 -6.45 17.49 7.27
C ASN A 47 -6.51 16.07 7.87
N GLY A 48 -6.42 15.03 7.03
CA GLY A 48 -6.29 13.65 7.45
C GLY A 48 -4.86 13.35 7.89
N LEU A 49 -4.71 12.68 9.03
CA LEU A 49 -3.41 12.28 9.55
C LEU A 49 -3.28 10.76 9.56
N ALA A 50 -2.23 10.26 8.92
CA ALA A 50 -1.81 8.88 9.08
C ALA A 50 -1.04 8.71 10.40
N LEU A 51 -1.57 7.90 11.31
CA LEU A 51 -0.91 7.59 12.57
C LEU A 51 0.41 6.82 12.31
N PRO A 52 1.47 7.10 13.09
CA PRO A 52 2.73 6.34 13.00
C PRO A 52 2.48 4.83 13.12
N ARG A 53 3.02 4.06 12.17
CA ARG A 53 2.91 2.60 12.15
C ARG A 53 4.26 1.97 11.84
N TYR A 54 4.72 1.08 12.72
CA TYR A 54 5.98 0.36 12.57
C TYR A 54 5.80 -0.98 11.83
N SER A 55 6.90 -1.51 11.32
CA SER A 55 7.01 -2.83 10.70
C SER A 55 8.39 -3.41 10.95
N ASP A 56 8.47 -4.74 11.06
CA ASP A 56 9.69 -5.56 10.94
C ASP A 56 10.28 -5.67 9.52
N SER A 57 9.67 -5.04 8.51
CA SER A 57 10.17 -5.05 7.13
C SER A 57 10.51 -3.65 6.61
N ALA A 58 11.52 -3.58 5.75
CA ALA A 58 11.91 -2.36 5.06
C ALA A 58 10.79 -1.89 4.13
N LYS A 59 10.49 -0.59 4.13
CA LYS A 59 9.46 -0.01 3.25
C LYS A 59 10.05 1.12 2.44
N VAL A 60 9.61 1.23 1.20
CA VAL A 60 9.95 2.35 0.33
C VAL A 60 8.65 3.05 -0.03
N ALA A 61 8.51 4.31 0.38
CA ALA A 61 7.34 5.12 0.07
C ALA A 61 7.70 6.16 -1.00
N TYR A 62 6.78 6.35 -1.94
CA TYR A 62 6.85 7.36 -2.98
C TYR A 62 5.63 8.27 -2.85
N VAL A 63 5.85 9.58 -2.86
CA VAL A 63 4.75 10.55 -2.90
C VAL A 63 4.41 10.79 -4.37
N LEU A 64 3.18 10.44 -4.77
CA LEU A 64 2.73 10.62 -6.15
C LEU A 64 2.07 11.97 -6.37
N HIS A 65 1.41 12.50 -5.34
CA HIS A 65 0.73 13.78 -5.41
C HIS A 65 0.57 14.37 -4.01
N GLY A 66 0.83 15.67 -3.90
CA GLY A 66 0.72 16.43 -2.65
C GLY A 66 2.02 17.11 -2.23
N ILE A 67 1.86 18.24 -1.55
CA ILE A 67 2.90 18.92 -0.79
C ILE A 67 2.37 19.04 0.64
N ASP A 68 3.12 18.55 1.61
CA ASP A 68 2.79 18.57 3.04
C ASP A 68 1.56 17.72 3.44
N PHE A 69 0.39 18.35 3.66
CA PHE A 69 -0.78 17.74 4.33
C PHE A 69 -1.89 17.24 3.39
N ASP A 70 -1.78 17.50 2.09
CA ASP A 70 -2.71 16.99 1.07
C ASP A 70 -1.98 15.94 0.21
N CYS A 71 -1.54 14.83 0.82
CA CYS A 71 -0.69 13.83 0.15
C CYS A 71 -1.34 12.47 -0.07
N ALA A 72 -1.45 12.07 -1.33
CA ALA A 72 -1.60 10.68 -1.72
C ALA A 72 -0.21 10.02 -1.72
N VAL A 73 0.07 9.23 -0.67
CA VAL A 73 1.33 8.51 -0.50
C VAL A 73 1.17 7.09 -1.05
N PHE A 74 2.02 6.71 -1.99
CA PHE A 74 2.12 5.33 -2.46
C PHE A 74 3.20 4.60 -1.67
N GLY A 75 2.80 3.63 -0.84
CA GLY A 75 3.73 2.84 -0.03
C GLY A 75 4.04 1.50 -0.69
N LEU A 76 5.23 1.33 -1.26
CA LEU A 76 5.69 0.00 -1.64
C LEU A 76 6.19 -0.71 -0.38
N PHE A 77 5.47 -1.73 0.07
CA PHE A 77 5.83 -2.48 1.27
C PHE A 77 6.74 -3.64 0.89
N CYS A 78 8.05 -3.47 1.10
CA CYS A 78 8.98 -4.58 0.95
C CYS A 78 8.77 -5.55 2.13
N ARG A 79 8.69 -6.83 1.81
CA ARG A 79 8.42 -7.98 2.70
C ARG A 79 7.04 -8.02 3.37
N PHE A 80 6.39 -9.16 3.16
CA PHE A 80 5.13 -9.59 3.76
C PHE A 80 5.22 -9.58 5.29
N LEU A 81 4.94 -8.43 5.88
CA LEU A 81 4.64 -8.37 7.29
C LEU A 81 3.31 -9.07 7.52
N ARG A 82 3.31 -10.10 8.37
CA ARG A 82 2.09 -10.49 9.09
C ARG A 82 1.67 -9.32 9.97
N VAL A 83 0.85 -8.41 9.45
CA VAL A 83 -0.02 -7.59 10.29
C VAL A 83 -1.37 -8.29 10.30
N PHE A 84 -1.53 -9.24 11.22
CA PHE A 84 -2.79 -9.40 11.91
C PHE A 84 -2.79 -8.40 13.07
#